data_AF-A0A7C1CUQ5-F1
#
_entry.id   AF-A0A7C1CUQ5-F1
#
_cell.length_a   1.000
_cell.length_b   1.000
_cell.length_c   1.000
_cell.angle_alpha   90.00
_cell.angle_beta   90.00
_cell.angle_gamma   90.00
#
_symmetry.space_group_name_H-M   'P 1'
#
loop_
_entity.id
_entity.type
_entity.pdbx_description
1 polymer ?
#
loop_
_entity_poly.entity_id
_entity_poly.type
_entity_poly.pdbx_seq_one_letter_code
_entity_poly.pdbx_strand_id
1 'polypeptide(L)'
;AASGNKPYQRYPALYDEVISVGAVDNEMKRTSYSNYGEHLDLVAPGGSAPSQILSTGYSSSEGNTYSTMYGTSMAAPHVTGLAALLMAEGYAGRDSSGEEIIRKILRETALDLGDPGWDQYYGYGLIQAFDALNFNEERRPLLVQILSTSGQVLKEAEVEADGSFYISGLTENHIKIRIWRDFNGNKEIDKGDLLGYYGFSGSSATAAWHPEIENAVTLSFFSSGHNELETPVQFFPVNESSGY
;
A
#
# COMPACT_ATOMS: atom_id res chain seq x y z
N ALA A 1 -3.58 16.56 3.76
CA ALA A 1 -4.10 17.79 3.12
C ALA A 1 -2.95 18.75 2.81
N ALA A 2 -3.09 19.61 1.79
CA ALA A 2 -2.12 20.67 1.53
C ALA A 2 -2.14 21.72 2.67
N SER A 3 -0.98 22.17 3.14
CA SER A 3 -0.89 23.13 4.25
C SER A 3 -1.41 24.54 3.89
N GLY A 4 -1.47 24.84 2.59
CA GLY A 4 -1.99 26.09 2.03
C GLY A 4 -0.91 27.02 1.50
N ASN A 5 -1.32 27.96 0.64
CA ASN A 5 -0.44 28.89 -0.07
C ASN A 5 -0.62 30.37 0.36
N LYS A 6 -1.11 30.61 1.59
CA LYS A 6 -1.49 31.94 2.12
C LYS A 6 -1.23 31.99 3.62
N PRO A 7 -0.84 33.14 4.20
CA PRO A 7 -0.32 33.26 5.58
C PRO A 7 -1.29 32.90 6.71
N TYR A 8 -2.50 32.42 6.40
CA TYR A 8 -3.46 31.94 7.38
C TYR A 8 -3.62 30.44 7.21
N GLN A 9 -3.44 29.73 8.30
CA GLN A 9 -3.68 28.30 8.40
C GLN A 9 -5.17 28.00 8.21
N ARG A 10 -5.48 26.86 7.58
CA ARG A 10 -6.87 26.49 7.26
C ARG A 10 -7.14 25.04 7.56
N TYR A 11 -8.29 24.79 8.15
CA TYR A 11 -8.91 23.48 8.14
C TYR A 11 -9.16 23.02 6.69
N PRO A 12 -9.01 21.72 6.40
CA PRO A 12 -8.82 20.62 7.35
C PRO A 12 -7.36 20.32 7.74
N ALA A 13 -6.36 21.05 7.21
CA ALA A 13 -4.94 20.75 7.44
C ALA A 13 -4.44 21.05 8.88
N LEU A 14 -5.34 21.47 9.78
CA LEU A 14 -5.07 21.73 11.19
C LEU A 14 -5.66 20.68 12.13
N TYR A 15 -6.39 19.70 11.61
CA TYR A 15 -6.84 18.59 12.42
C TYR A 15 -5.66 17.66 12.70
N ASP A 16 -5.48 17.23 13.95
CA ASP A 16 -4.38 16.36 14.38
C ASP A 16 -4.40 15.00 13.65
N GLU A 17 -5.57 14.58 13.20
CA GLU A 17 -5.78 13.36 12.42
C GLU A 17 -5.31 13.51 10.95
N VAL A 18 -5.17 14.75 10.44
CA VAL A 18 -4.85 15.02 9.04
C VAL A 18 -3.36 15.21 8.84
N ILE A 19 -2.75 14.39 7.97
CA ILE A 19 -1.37 14.60 7.53
C ILE A 19 -1.29 15.92 6.72
N SER A 20 -0.69 16.96 7.29
CA SER A 20 -0.52 18.27 6.68
C SER A 20 0.78 18.35 5.87
N VAL A 21 0.67 18.74 4.60
CA VAL A 21 1.78 18.66 3.63
C VAL A 21 2.18 20.03 3.12
N GLY A 22 3.42 20.42 3.42
CA GLY A 22 4.09 21.61 2.89
C GLY A 22 4.84 21.35 1.58
N ALA A 23 5.32 22.42 0.96
CA ALA A 23 5.96 22.38 -0.36
C ALA A 23 7.43 22.83 -0.32
N VAL A 24 8.31 21.99 -0.84
CA VAL A 24 9.70 22.34 -1.18
C VAL A 24 9.90 22.50 -2.69
N ASP A 25 10.94 23.26 -3.06
CA ASP A 25 11.44 23.37 -4.43
C ASP A 25 12.49 22.30 -4.75
N ASN A 26 13.08 22.39 -5.95
CA ASN A 26 14.11 21.47 -6.43
C ASN A 26 15.47 21.60 -5.70
N GLU A 27 15.62 22.57 -4.80
CA GLU A 27 16.77 22.74 -3.91
C GLU A 27 16.45 22.28 -2.48
N MET A 28 15.31 21.60 -2.29
CA MET A 28 14.80 21.15 -0.98
C MET A 28 14.52 22.31 -0.01
N LYS A 29 14.33 23.53 -0.52
CA LYS A 29 13.99 24.70 0.30
C LYS A 29 12.48 24.84 0.39
N ARG A 30 11.98 25.19 1.58
CA ARG A 30 10.56 25.55 1.76
C ARG A 30 10.24 26.71 0.83
N THR A 31 9.23 26.52 -0.01
CA THR A 31 8.78 27.55 -0.92
C THR A 31 8.15 28.72 -0.16
N SER A 32 8.32 29.95 -0.65
CA SER A 32 7.84 31.16 0.03
C SER A 32 6.32 31.16 0.26
N TYR A 33 5.56 30.47 -0.60
CA TYR A 33 4.12 30.34 -0.50
C TYR A 33 3.67 29.27 0.50
N SER A 34 4.49 28.25 0.81
CA SER A 34 4.07 27.11 1.64
C SER A 34 3.77 27.54 3.08
N ASN A 35 2.60 27.21 3.60
CA ASN A 35 2.33 27.37 5.01
C ASN A 35 3.18 26.44 5.88
N TYR A 36 3.37 26.88 7.12
CA TYR A 36 4.22 26.29 8.15
C TYR A 36 3.58 26.51 9.53
N GLY A 37 4.08 25.81 10.57
CA GLY A 37 3.57 25.90 11.94
C GLY A 37 3.48 24.54 12.63
N GLU A 38 2.92 24.52 13.83
CA GLU A 38 2.84 23.34 14.72
C GLU A 38 2.11 22.12 14.14
N HIS A 39 1.20 22.34 13.18
CA HIS A 39 0.43 21.26 12.55
C HIS A 39 1.06 20.76 11.24
N LEU A 40 2.25 21.20 10.86
CA LEU A 40 2.91 20.70 9.64
C LEU A 40 3.52 19.31 9.92
N ASP A 41 3.13 18.30 9.14
CA ASP A 41 3.69 16.96 9.29
C ASP A 41 4.91 16.73 8.41
N LEU A 42 4.78 16.99 7.11
CA LEU A 42 5.76 16.58 6.12
C LEU A 42 5.87 17.65 5.05
N VAL A 43 6.97 17.62 4.31
CA VAL A 43 7.08 18.33 3.04
C VAL A 43 7.25 17.37 1.88
N ALA A 44 6.82 17.81 0.70
CA ALA A 44 6.99 17.09 -0.54
C ALA A 44 7.27 18.08 -1.69
N PRO A 45 7.72 17.59 -2.87
CA PRO A 45 7.96 18.45 -4.03
C PRO A 45 6.68 19.19 -4.44
N GLY A 46 6.66 20.51 -4.22
CA GLY A 46 5.58 21.39 -4.65
C GLY A 46 5.97 22.32 -5.79
N GLY A 47 7.28 22.41 -6.08
CA GLY A 47 7.84 23.19 -7.19
C GLY A 47 7.86 24.70 -6.92
N SER A 48 8.59 25.41 -7.77
CA SER A 48 8.68 26.88 -7.79
C SER A 48 8.85 27.35 -9.24
N ALA A 49 8.84 28.66 -9.49
CA ALA A 49 9.27 29.15 -10.80
C ALA A 49 10.81 29.23 -10.82
N PRO A 50 11.51 28.64 -11.80
CA PRO A 50 10.99 27.99 -13.01
C PRO A 50 10.71 26.48 -12.91
N SER A 51 11.16 25.81 -11.85
CA SER A 51 11.08 24.37 -11.62
C SER A 51 9.71 23.90 -11.10
N GLN A 52 8.72 23.87 -12.00
CA GLN A 52 7.34 23.49 -11.68
C GLN A 52 7.11 21.98 -11.74
N ILE A 53 6.01 21.51 -11.14
CA ILE A 53 5.57 20.11 -11.15
C ILE A 53 4.62 19.88 -12.33
N LEU A 54 4.86 18.83 -13.12
CA LEU A 54 3.93 18.41 -14.16
C LEU A 54 2.67 17.79 -13.52
N SER A 55 1.50 18.30 -13.88
CA SER A 55 0.21 17.85 -13.37
C SER A 55 -0.75 17.59 -14.52
N THR A 56 -1.74 16.72 -14.28
CA THR A 56 -2.91 16.64 -15.15
C THR A 56 -3.72 17.92 -15.05
N GLY A 57 -4.31 18.33 -16.17
CA GLY A 57 -5.08 19.57 -16.27
C GLY A 57 -6.10 19.52 -17.41
N TYR A 58 -6.85 20.60 -17.53
CA TYR A 58 -7.82 20.78 -18.60
C TYR A 58 -7.58 22.12 -19.30
N SER A 59 -7.55 22.09 -20.62
CA SER A 59 -7.49 23.26 -21.48
C SER A 59 -8.75 23.32 -22.33
N SER A 60 -9.32 24.52 -22.50
CA SER A 60 -10.49 24.72 -23.38
C SER A 60 -10.18 24.43 -24.86
N SER A 61 -8.92 24.53 -25.29
CA SER A 61 -8.50 24.26 -26.66
C SER A 61 -8.03 22.83 -26.90
N GLU A 62 -7.51 22.16 -25.88
CA GLU A 62 -6.88 20.82 -26.02
C GLU A 62 -7.66 19.71 -25.30
N GLY A 63 -8.64 20.05 -24.45
CA GLY A 63 -9.31 19.09 -23.59
C GLY A 63 -8.43 18.65 -22.42
N ASN A 64 -8.46 17.35 -22.08
CA ASN A 64 -7.58 16.77 -21.06
C ASN A 64 -6.13 16.84 -21.52
N THR A 65 -5.29 17.48 -20.73
CA THR A 65 -3.89 17.75 -21.08
C THR A 65 -2.99 17.67 -19.83
N TYR A 66 -1.71 17.96 -20.00
CA TYR A 66 -0.78 18.17 -18.91
C TYR A 66 -0.32 19.62 -18.88
N SER A 67 -0.14 20.15 -17.68
CA SER A 67 0.39 21.49 -17.48
C SER A 67 1.33 21.50 -16.29
N THR A 68 2.27 22.44 -16.28
CA THR A 68 3.14 22.64 -15.13
C THR A 68 2.49 23.58 -14.13
N MET A 69 2.54 23.22 -12.85
CA MET A 69 1.97 23.97 -11.74
C MET A 69 2.91 23.93 -10.53
N TYR A 70 2.71 24.83 -9.58
CA TYR A 70 3.39 24.76 -8.29
C TYR A 70 2.44 25.10 -7.15
N GLY A 71 2.69 24.52 -5.97
CA GLY A 71 1.85 24.72 -4.80
C GLY A 71 1.94 23.57 -3.81
N THR A 72 1.45 23.81 -2.59
CA THR A 72 1.18 22.73 -1.62
C THR A 72 0.14 21.73 -2.15
N SER A 73 -0.73 22.16 -3.08
CA SER A 73 -1.61 21.28 -3.85
C SER A 73 -0.87 20.27 -4.73
N MET A 74 0.36 20.56 -5.16
CA MET A 74 1.21 19.64 -5.92
C MET A 74 2.07 18.77 -4.98
N ALA A 75 2.42 19.29 -3.80
CA ALA A 75 3.12 18.50 -2.78
C ALA A 75 2.22 17.41 -2.18
N ALA A 76 0.99 17.75 -1.80
CA ALA A 76 0.03 16.82 -1.18
C ALA A 76 -0.16 15.48 -1.95
N PRO A 77 -0.39 15.44 -3.28
CA PRO A 77 -0.57 14.19 -4.00
C PRO A 77 0.65 13.27 -4.02
N HIS A 78 1.88 13.78 -3.83
CA HIS A 78 3.05 12.92 -3.67
C HIS A 78 2.97 12.11 -2.37
N VAL A 79 2.59 12.76 -1.26
CA VAL A 79 2.37 12.08 0.03
C VAL A 79 1.19 11.11 -0.07
N THR A 80 0.09 11.51 -0.73
CA THR A 80 -1.05 10.62 -0.98
C THR A 80 -0.66 9.38 -1.78
N GLY A 81 0.15 9.55 -2.83
CA GLY A 81 0.64 8.44 -3.64
C GLY A 81 1.51 7.47 -2.83
N LEU A 82 2.42 7.99 -2.02
CA LEU A 82 3.25 7.16 -1.14
C LEU A 82 2.41 6.43 -0.08
N ALA A 83 1.46 7.12 0.56
CA ALA A 83 0.53 6.48 1.49
C ALA A 83 -0.25 5.34 0.81
N ALA A 84 -0.72 5.53 -0.42
CA ALA A 84 -1.40 4.48 -1.18
C ALA A 84 -0.50 3.28 -1.48
N LEU A 85 0.78 3.50 -1.78
CA LEU A 85 1.75 2.41 -1.96
C LEU A 85 1.99 1.65 -0.65
N LEU A 86 2.10 2.35 0.48
CA LEU A 86 2.22 1.72 1.80
C LEU A 86 0.98 0.89 2.15
N MET A 87 -0.23 1.38 1.82
CA MET A 87 -1.45 0.60 1.93
C MET A 87 -1.37 -0.67 1.09
N ALA A 88 -0.93 -0.57 -0.17
CA ALA A 88 -0.78 -1.72 -1.07
C ALA A 88 0.26 -2.75 -0.58
N GLU A 89 1.33 -2.29 0.08
CA GLU A 89 2.33 -3.16 0.73
C GLU A 89 1.79 -3.85 2.00
N GLY A 90 0.60 -3.47 2.46
CA GLY A 90 -0.07 -4.08 3.61
C GLY A 90 0.24 -3.43 4.94
N TYR A 91 0.84 -2.23 4.96
CA TYR A 91 1.11 -1.54 6.22
C TYR A 91 -0.18 -1.10 6.92
N ALA A 92 -1.23 -0.77 6.20
CA ALA A 92 -2.44 -0.24 6.80
C ALA A 92 -3.71 -0.83 6.22
N GLY A 93 -4.74 -0.84 7.07
CA GLY A 93 -6.12 -0.84 6.61
C GLY A 93 -6.81 0.51 6.79
N ARG A 94 -8.13 0.58 6.54
CA ARG A 94 -8.95 1.79 6.73
C ARG A 94 -9.37 2.00 8.19
N ASP A 95 -8.69 1.34 9.13
CA ASP A 95 -8.90 1.51 10.57
C ASP A 95 -7.89 2.50 11.17
N SER A 96 -8.14 2.92 12.42
CA SER A 96 -7.29 3.88 13.12
C SER A 96 -5.85 3.39 13.27
N SER A 97 -5.64 2.08 13.41
CA SER A 97 -4.31 1.47 13.51
C SER A 97 -3.52 1.63 12.20
N GLY A 98 -4.19 1.51 11.05
CA GLY A 98 -3.60 1.71 9.74
C GLY A 98 -3.24 3.17 9.44
N GLU A 99 -4.02 4.13 9.94
CA GLU A 99 -3.66 5.53 9.80
C GLU A 99 -2.41 5.89 10.61
N GLU A 100 -2.32 5.40 11.85
CA GLU A 100 -1.17 5.64 12.73
C GLU A 100 0.13 5.07 12.16
N ILE A 101 0.08 3.89 11.55
CA ILE A 101 1.28 3.22 11.05
C ILE A 101 1.81 3.84 9.77
N ILE A 102 0.93 4.24 8.84
CA ILE A 102 1.35 5.03 7.67
C ILE A 102 1.94 6.35 8.12
N ARG A 103 1.29 7.04 9.06
CA ARG A 103 1.78 8.31 9.60
C ARG A 103 3.16 8.13 10.25
N LYS A 104 3.36 7.06 11.01
CA LYS A 104 4.66 6.70 11.61
C LYS A 104 5.72 6.47 10.55
N ILE A 105 5.47 5.58 9.58
CA ILE A 105 6.42 5.27 8.49
C ILE A 105 6.82 6.55 7.76
N LEU A 106 5.84 7.33 7.31
CA LEU A 106 6.10 8.58 6.57
C LEU A 106 6.95 9.57 7.37
N ARG A 107 6.79 9.65 8.69
CA ARG A 107 7.54 10.56 9.58
C ARG A 107 8.93 10.02 9.89
N GLU A 108 9.07 8.73 10.20
CA GLU A 108 10.36 8.14 10.58
C GLU A 108 11.31 7.98 9.39
N THR A 109 10.79 7.83 8.17
CA THR A 109 11.61 7.70 6.95
C THR A 109 11.77 9.02 6.20
N ALA A 110 11.23 10.12 6.70
CA ALA A 110 11.42 11.42 6.06
C ALA A 110 12.90 11.85 6.14
N LEU A 111 13.38 12.48 5.07
CA LEU A 111 14.66 13.16 5.09
C LEU A 111 14.49 14.45 5.89
N ASP A 112 15.09 14.48 7.07
CA ASP A 112 15.10 15.64 7.95
C ASP A 112 15.76 16.86 7.25
N LEU A 113 15.06 17.99 7.28
CA LEU A 113 15.46 19.25 6.67
C LEU A 113 15.23 20.36 7.69
N GLY A 114 16.21 21.26 7.86
CA GLY A 114 16.09 22.35 8.82
C GLY A 114 16.71 21.99 10.16
N ASP A 115 15.97 22.20 11.24
CA ASP A 115 16.44 21.88 12.59
C ASP A 115 16.21 20.38 12.88
N PRO A 116 17.14 19.68 13.55
CA PRO A 116 17.00 18.24 13.75
C PRO A 116 15.69 17.81 14.43
N GLY A 117 15.02 16.82 13.84
CA GLY A 117 13.75 16.30 14.29
C GLY A 117 12.56 17.02 13.66
N TRP A 118 11.46 17.16 14.42
CA TRP A 118 10.32 17.94 13.93
C TRP A 118 10.61 19.43 14.07
N ASP A 119 10.37 20.20 13.00
CA ASP A 119 10.38 21.66 13.04
C ASP A 119 9.15 22.28 12.35
N GLN A 120 8.87 23.54 12.68
CA GLN A 120 7.67 24.23 12.18
C GLN A 120 7.68 24.47 10.65
N TYR A 121 8.84 24.48 10.00
CA TYR A 121 9.03 24.83 8.58
C TYR A 121 9.02 23.62 7.64
N TYR A 122 9.50 22.48 8.11
CA TYR A 122 9.67 21.24 7.35
C TYR A 122 8.89 20.06 7.93
N GLY A 123 8.28 20.21 9.10
CA GLY A 123 7.64 19.11 9.81
C GLY A 123 8.70 18.08 10.21
N TYR A 124 8.44 16.80 9.97
CA TYR A 124 9.41 15.71 10.07
C TYR A 124 10.36 15.61 8.86
N GLY A 125 10.15 16.43 7.82
CA GLY A 125 11.04 16.49 6.65
C GLY A 125 10.41 16.05 5.33
N LEU A 126 11.27 15.83 4.34
CA LEU A 126 10.92 15.49 2.97
C LEU A 126 10.68 13.98 2.80
N ILE A 127 9.48 13.61 2.34
CA ILE A 127 9.13 12.19 2.11
C ILE A 127 10.16 11.43 1.25
N GLN A 128 10.51 10.21 1.65
CA GLN A 128 11.39 9.32 0.92
C GLN A 128 10.65 8.03 0.57
N ALA A 129 10.24 7.88 -0.69
CA ALA A 129 9.45 6.72 -1.12
C ALA A 129 10.22 5.40 -0.98
N PHE A 130 11.52 5.40 -1.31
CA PHE A 130 12.36 4.21 -1.19
C PHE A 130 12.50 3.74 0.26
N ASP A 131 12.80 4.66 1.17
CA ASP A 131 12.99 4.32 2.59
C ASP A 131 11.67 3.91 3.24
N ALA A 132 10.56 4.60 2.92
CA ALA A 132 9.23 4.25 3.40
C ALA A 132 8.80 2.83 2.98
N LEU A 133 9.04 2.43 1.73
CA LEU A 133 8.67 1.10 1.23
C LEU A 133 9.57 -0.02 1.80
N ASN A 134 10.78 0.32 2.20
CA ASN A 134 11.72 -0.59 2.87
C ASN A 134 11.69 -0.46 4.39
N PHE A 135 10.67 0.20 4.96
CA PHE A 135 10.53 0.33 6.41
C PHE A 135 10.48 -1.05 7.08
N ASN A 136 11.24 -1.22 8.15
CA ASN A 136 11.48 -2.53 8.73
C ASN A 136 10.46 -2.80 9.83
N GLU A 137 9.44 -3.57 9.45
CA GLU A 137 8.36 -4.17 10.26
C GLU A 137 7.06 -3.38 10.41
N GLU A 138 6.01 -4.13 10.78
CA GLU A 138 4.58 -3.75 10.90
C GLU A 138 3.71 -3.89 9.62
N ARG A 139 3.81 -5.02 8.90
CA ARG A 139 2.89 -5.35 7.80
C ARG A 139 1.79 -6.31 8.25
N ARG A 140 0.58 -6.13 7.73
CA ARG A 140 -0.50 -7.11 7.89
C ARG A 140 -0.11 -8.43 7.22
N PRO A 141 -0.29 -9.57 7.91
CA PRO A 141 0.12 -10.86 7.36
C PRO A 141 -0.70 -11.17 6.10
N LEU A 142 -0.07 -11.93 5.20
CA LEU A 142 -0.83 -12.64 4.18
C LEU A 142 -1.59 -13.77 4.87
N LEU A 143 -2.84 -13.97 4.47
CA LEU A 143 -3.70 -15.02 4.98
C LEU A 143 -4.03 -16.00 3.86
N VAL A 144 -4.16 -17.27 4.22
CA VAL A 144 -4.69 -18.31 3.36
C VAL A 144 -5.99 -18.85 3.92
N GLN A 145 -6.99 -18.99 3.05
CA GLN A 145 -8.22 -19.73 3.31
C GLN A 145 -8.23 -21.01 2.51
N ILE A 146 -8.54 -22.12 3.19
CA ILE A 146 -8.81 -23.41 2.61
C ILE A 146 -10.31 -23.60 2.58
N LEU A 147 -10.81 -23.85 1.38
CA LEU A 147 -12.22 -23.96 1.07
C LEU A 147 -12.52 -25.39 0.62
N SER A 148 -13.72 -25.89 0.89
CA SER A 148 -14.26 -27.07 0.23
C SER A 148 -14.45 -26.80 -1.26
N THR A 149 -14.69 -27.84 -2.05
CA THR A 149 -15.07 -27.67 -3.47
C THR A 149 -16.36 -26.85 -3.66
N SER A 150 -17.27 -26.92 -2.68
CA SER A 150 -18.51 -26.12 -2.62
C SER A 150 -18.29 -24.67 -2.13
N GLY A 151 -17.07 -24.30 -1.73
CA GLY A 151 -16.72 -22.95 -1.30
C GLY A 151 -16.92 -22.68 0.20
N GLN A 152 -17.17 -23.70 1.02
CA GLN A 152 -17.22 -23.56 2.48
C GLN A 152 -15.81 -23.38 3.04
N VAL A 153 -15.59 -22.39 3.89
CA VAL A 153 -14.30 -22.24 4.60
C VAL A 153 -14.11 -23.42 5.54
N LEU A 154 -13.03 -24.17 5.31
CA LEU A 154 -12.62 -25.31 6.12
C LEU A 154 -11.60 -24.88 7.17
N LYS A 155 -10.59 -24.10 6.78
CA LYS A 155 -9.51 -23.61 7.64
C LYS A 155 -8.91 -22.31 7.13
N GLU A 156 -8.19 -21.64 8.01
CA GLU A 156 -7.36 -20.47 7.70
C GLU A 156 -5.96 -20.64 8.30
N ALA A 157 -4.96 -20.00 7.70
CA ALA A 157 -3.63 -19.86 8.27
C ALA A 157 -2.99 -18.53 7.84
N GLU A 158 -2.02 -18.06 8.62
CA GLU A 158 -1.14 -16.99 8.18
C GLU A 158 -0.05 -17.57 7.27
N VAL A 159 0.38 -16.76 6.30
CA VAL A 159 1.51 -17.07 5.44
C VAL A 159 2.74 -16.46 6.08
N GLU A 160 3.74 -17.32 6.30
CA GLU A 160 5.03 -16.97 6.86
C GLU A 160 5.79 -16.03 5.90
N ALA A 161 6.82 -15.36 6.43
CA ALA A 161 7.63 -14.42 5.65
C ALA A 161 8.31 -15.06 4.42
N ASP A 162 8.56 -16.37 4.45
CA ASP A 162 9.13 -17.14 3.34
C ASP A 162 8.09 -17.62 2.31
N GLY A 163 6.82 -17.23 2.47
CA GLY A 163 5.71 -17.63 1.61
C GLY A 163 5.12 -19.01 1.93
N SER A 164 5.63 -19.71 2.95
CA SER A 164 5.07 -20.98 3.39
C SER A 164 3.85 -20.79 4.30
N PHE A 165 3.01 -21.82 4.40
CA PHE A 165 1.99 -21.91 5.44
C PHE A 165 1.75 -23.36 5.84
N TYR A 166 1.18 -23.54 7.03
CA TYR A 166 0.94 -24.86 7.62
C TYR A 166 -0.54 -25.04 7.98
N ILE A 167 -1.14 -26.12 7.48
CA ILE A 167 -2.54 -26.47 7.75
C ILE A 167 -2.65 -27.98 7.97
N SER A 168 -3.12 -28.37 9.15
CA SER A 168 -3.33 -29.77 9.54
C SER A 168 -4.81 -30.13 9.58
N GLY A 169 -5.15 -31.42 9.76
CA GLY A 169 -6.52 -31.86 10.05
C GLY A 169 -7.57 -31.54 8.97
N LEU A 170 -7.18 -31.54 7.71
CA LEU A 170 -8.11 -31.43 6.59
C LEU A 170 -8.82 -32.77 6.38
N THR A 171 -10.15 -32.73 6.30
CA THR A 171 -10.99 -33.92 6.11
C THR A 171 -11.46 -34.08 4.67
N GLU A 172 -11.21 -33.12 3.79
CA GLU A 172 -11.65 -33.19 2.39
C GLU A 172 -10.50 -33.56 1.46
N ASN A 173 -10.77 -34.46 0.52
CA ASN A 173 -9.77 -34.89 -0.47
C ASN A 173 -9.55 -33.86 -1.59
N HIS A 174 -10.49 -32.92 -1.76
CA HIS A 174 -10.45 -31.88 -2.77
C HIS A 174 -10.69 -30.54 -2.08
N ILE A 175 -9.72 -29.64 -2.18
CA ILE A 175 -9.80 -28.32 -1.57
C ILE A 175 -9.50 -27.23 -2.59
N LYS A 176 -10.01 -26.05 -2.29
CA LYS A 176 -9.74 -24.78 -2.97
C LYS A 176 -8.91 -23.92 -2.04
N ILE A 177 -7.92 -23.20 -2.57
CA ILE A 177 -7.07 -22.30 -1.77
C ILE A 177 -7.27 -20.86 -2.24
N ARG A 178 -7.32 -19.94 -1.30
CA ARG A 178 -7.44 -18.50 -1.53
C ARG A 178 -6.41 -17.77 -0.68
N ILE A 179 -5.59 -16.91 -1.29
CA ILE A 179 -4.66 -16.02 -0.58
C ILE A 179 -5.22 -14.60 -0.60
N TRP A 180 -5.22 -13.97 0.57
CA TRP A 180 -5.75 -12.63 0.73
C TRP A 180 -5.01 -11.88 1.84
N ARG A 181 -5.24 -10.57 1.91
CA ARG A 181 -4.77 -9.71 2.99
C ARG A 181 -5.90 -8.76 3.35
N ASP A 182 -6.19 -8.63 4.63
CA ASP A 182 -7.22 -7.71 5.12
C ASP A 182 -6.71 -6.26 5.08
N PHE A 183 -6.84 -5.60 3.93
CA PHE A 183 -6.42 -4.22 3.72
C PHE A 183 -7.39 -3.20 4.30
N ASN A 184 -8.48 -3.59 4.97
CA ASN A 184 -9.38 -2.60 5.55
C ASN A 184 -9.63 -2.80 7.06
N GLY A 185 -9.20 -3.93 7.62
CA GLY A 185 -9.31 -4.29 9.03
C GLY A 185 -10.65 -4.84 9.47
N ASN A 186 -11.56 -5.14 8.54
CA ASN A 186 -12.88 -5.66 8.88
C ASN A 186 -12.90 -7.18 9.09
N LYS A 187 -11.81 -7.89 8.80
CA LYS A 187 -11.72 -9.37 8.85
C LYS A 187 -12.69 -10.07 7.89
N GLU A 188 -13.16 -9.37 6.86
CA GLU A 188 -13.97 -9.90 5.77
C GLU A 188 -13.14 -9.83 4.48
N ILE A 189 -13.51 -10.66 3.49
CA ILE A 189 -12.83 -10.63 2.18
C ILE A 189 -13.62 -9.72 1.25
N ASP A 190 -13.05 -8.56 0.96
CA ASP A 190 -13.60 -7.58 0.04
C ASP A 190 -12.85 -7.53 -1.30
N LYS A 191 -13.44 -6.77 -2.24
CA LYS A 191 -12.77 -6.43 -3.50
C LYS A 191 -11.52 -5.60 -3.21
N GLY A 192 -10.35 -6.20 -3.39
CA GLY A 192 -9.04 -5.60 -3.13
C GLY A 192 -8.18 -6.40 -2.15
N ASP A 193 -8.81 -7.28 -1.36
CA ASP A 193 -8.08 -8.13 -0.40
C ASP A 193 -7.50 -9.38 -1.06
N LEU A 194 -8.10 -9.81 -2.17
CA LEU A 194 -7.69 -11.02 -2.88
C LEU A 194 -6.43 -10.77 -3.73
N LEU A 195 -5.34 -11.47 -3.39
CA LEU A 195 -4.04 -11.33 -4.09
C LEU A 195 -3.79 -12.42 -5.15
N GLY A 196 -4.75 -13.33 -5.33
CA GLY A 196 -4.75 -14.34 -6.41
C GLY A 196 -4.34 -15.75 -5.97
N TYR A 197 -4.26 -16.65 -6.96
CA TYR A 197 -3.94 -18.08 -6.81
C TYR A 197 -2.95 -18.50 -7.91
N TYR A 198 -1.92 -19.29 -7.57
CA TYR A 198 -1.24 -20.19 -8.52
C TYR A 198 -1.02 -21.55 -7.86
N GLY A 199 -1.42 -22.61 -8.54
CA GLY A 199 -1.23 -23.98 -8.10
C GLY A 199 -0.33 -24.67 -9.10
N PHE A 200 0.83 -25.12 -8.65
CA PHE A 200 1.69 -25.97 -9.46
C PHE A 200 1.14 -27.39 -9.39
N SER A 201 0.51 -27.87 -10.46
CA SER A 201 0.43 -29.31 -10.71
C SER A 201 1.47 -29.64 -11.78
N GLY A 202 2.20 -30.74 -11.57
CA GLY A 202 3.22 -31.18 -12.50
C GLY A 202 2.71 -31.25 -13.95
N SER A 203 3.54 -30.73 -14.85
CA SER A 203 3.48 -30.79 -16.32
C SER A 203 2.26 -30.17 -17.02
N SER A 204 2.53 -29.03 -17.67
CA SER A 204 1.85 -28.50 -18.87
C SER A 204 0.41 -27.99 -18.71
N ALA A 205 0.26 -26.72 -18.33
CA ALA A 205 -0.88 -25.91 -18.76
C ALA A 205 -0.52 -24.40 -18.79
N THR A 206 -0.24 -23.88 -19.99
CA THR A 206 -0.24 -22.45 -20.28
C THR A 206 -1.69 -21.98 -20.41
N ALA A 207 -2.23 -21.26 -19.42
CA ALA A 207 -3.55 -20.64 -19.51
C ALA A 207 -3.46 -19.14 -19.20
N ALA A 208 -3.96 -18.33 -20.14
CA ALA A 208 -3.98 -16.87 -20.06
C ALA A 208 -4.96 -16.38 -18.98
N TRP A 209 -4.58 -15.27 -18.33
CA TRP A 209 -5.15 -14.74 -17.08
C TRP A 209 -6.47 -13.98 -17.27
N HIS A 210 -7.51 -14.37 -16.51
CA HIS A 210 -8.74 -13.61 -16.27
C HIS A 210 -9.31 -13.94 -14.88
N PRO A 211 -9.11 -13.12 -13.83
CA PRO A 211 -9.59 -13.45 -12.50
C PRO A 211 -11.06 -13.04 -12.33
N GLU A 212 -11.96 -14.03 -12.25
CA GLU A 212 -13.28 -13.88 -11.64
C GLU A 212 -13.27 -14.50 -10.24
N ILE A 213 -14.04 -13.89 -9.33
CA ILE A 213 -14.16 -14.17 -7.87
C ILE A 213 -14.39 -15.66 -7.53
N GLU A 214 -14.91 -16.44 -8.48
CA GLU A 214 -15.33 -17.83 -8.29
C GLU A 214 -14.26 -18.88 -8.65
N ASN A 215 -13.17 -18.49 -9.32
CA ASN A 215 -12.19 -19.42 -9.90
C ASN A 215 -11.05 -19.77 -8.92
N ALA A 216 -11.39 -20.41 -7.80
CA ALA A 216 -10.40 -21.15 -7.03
C ALA A 216 -10.09 -22.48 -7.71
N VAL A 217 -8.81 -22.81 -7.87
CA VAL A 217 -8.38 -24.09 -8.44
C VAL A 217 -8.49 -25.18 -7.38
N THR A 218 -8.98 -26.33 -7.82
CA THR A 218 -9.00 -27.55 -7.01
C THR A 218 -7.58 -28.13 -6.95
N LEU A 219 -7.00 -28.20 -5.76
CA LEU A 219 -5.78 -28.97 -5.54
C LEU A 219 -6.16 -30.36 -5.01
N SER A 220 -5.63 -31.39 -5.66
CA SER A 220 -5.81 -32.79 -5.26
C SER A 220 -4.53 -33.27 -4.60
N PHE A 221 -4.56 -33.44 -3.27
CA PHE A 221 -3.36 -33.80 -2.49
C PHE A 221 -3.32 -35.28 -2.08
N PHE A 222 -4.42 -36.02 -2.20
CA PHE A 222 -4.54 -37.34 -1.55
C PHE A 222 -4.70 -38.47 -2.56
N SER A 223 -3.71 -39.38 -2.61
CA SER A 223 -3.81 -40.64 -3.35
C SER A 223 -4.65 -41.71 -2.63
N SER A 224 -4.98 -41.52 -1.35
CA SER A 224 -5.51 -42.61 -0.51
C SER A 224 -6.52 -42.23 0.59
N GLY A 225 -7.18 -41.07 0.48
CA GLY A 225 -8.22 -40.66 1.42
C GLY A 225 -7.69 -40.22 2.79
N HIS A 226 -8.17 -39.06 3.25
CA HIS A 226 -7.97 -38.48 4.58
C HIS A 226 -6.56 -38.64 5.15
N ASN A 227 -5.69 -37.65 4.97
CA ASN A 227 -4.54 -37.44 5.85
C ASN A 227 -4.18 -35.95 5.94
N GLU A 228 -3.41 -35.59 6.95
CA GLU A 228 -2.87 -34.24 7.13
C GLU A 228 -1.95 -33.86 5.96
N LEU A 229 -1.85 -32.58 5.62
CA LEU A 229 -0.72 -32.12 4.80
C LEU A 229 0.53 -32.21 5.68
N GLU A 230 1.16 -33.40 5.74
CA GLU A 230 2.38 -33.63 6.54
C GLU A 230 3.55 -32.75 6.06
N THR A 231 3.52 -32.33 4.80
CA THR A 231 4.46 -31.37 4.21
C THR A 231 3.80 -30.00 4.02
N PRO A 232 4.39 -28.90 4.54
CA PRO A 232 3.96 -27.54 4.22
C PRO A 232 3.93 -27.32 2.71
N VAL A 233 2.90 -26.61 2.27
CA VAL A 233 2.84 -26.15 0.89
C VAL A 233 3.58 -24.82 0.83
N GLN A 234 4.71 -24.79 0.12
CA GLN A 234 5.45 -23.56 -0.13
C GLN A 234 4.85 -22.84 -1.32
N PHE A 235 4.48 -21.57 -1.12
CA PHE A 235 4.06 -20.69 -2.20
C PHE A 235 5.19 -19.70 -2.47
N PHE A 236 5.46 -19.49 -3.74
CA PHE A 236 6.29 -18.38 -4.17
C PHE A 236 5.35 -17.26 -4.59
N PRO A 237 5.44 -16.05 -4.00
CA PRO A 237 4.68 -14.92 -4.49
C PRO A 237 5.00 -14.69 -5.97
N VAL A 238 4.01 -14.21 -6.74
CA VAL A 238 4.28 -13.74 -8.10
C VAL A 238 5.18 -12.52 -7.95
N ASN A 239 6.48 -12.71 -8.07
CA ASN A 239 7.38 -11.61 -8.31
C ASN A 239 6.96 -10.99 -9.64
N GLU A 240 6.44 -9.76 -9.63
CA GLU A 240 6.32 -8.95 -10.85
C GLU A 240 7.69 -8.73 -11.54
N SER A 241 8.79 -9.20 -10.94
CA SER A 241 10.14 -9.13 -11.48
C SER A 241 10.64 -10.36 -12.24
N SER A 242 9.84 -11.39 -12.53
CA SER A 242 10.26 -12.40 -13.51
C SER A 242 9.94 -11.91 -14.93
N GLY A 243 10.78 -11.00 -15.41
CA GLY A 243 10.81 -10.60 -16.81
C GLY A 243 11.00 -11.83 -17.72
N TYR A 244 10.02 -12.01 -18.61
CA TYR A 244 10.18 -12.62 -19.91
C TYR A 244 9.73 -11.60 -20.95
#